data_AF-A0A7G2CAT5-F1
#
_entry.id   AF-A0A7G2CAT5-F1
#
_cell.length_a   1.000
_cell.length_b   1.000
_cell.length_c   1.000
_cell.angle_alpha   90.00
_cell.angle_beta   90.00
_cell.angle_gamma   90.00
#
_symmetry.space_group_name_H-M   'P 1'
#
loop_
_entity.id
_entity.type
_entity.pdbx_description
1 polymer ?
#
loop_
_entity_poly.entity_id
_entity_poly.type
_entity_poly.pdbx_seq_one_letter_code
_entity_poly.pdbx_strand_id
1 'polypeptide(L)'
;MNNIKEIIRSRTAKQKKFCTASAFYFAEQVHRMEVEDLFRTTKTNECLEIIRDLAEVLVWADKNEEDTFDQIVEGKIMETFERIVTNGLIPQEIKINVLSSITLILQNLSRVSSIYLLCSNNHINRMIAIEFDEQDDELLSRYISFLKSLSMRLNKDSVQLFFDREYDAFPLFSKTVKLLASDDALVRTAARQIVLNVAQIDDDAVKRYLDTTFMEICEIVLTSAVELITQLGATVPFLRQKRSGCGAGQQHRAYPSASGDQTRRRDGRPAVLERLVRYTTSRNRSEMC
;
A
#
# COMPACT_ATOMS: atom_id res chain seq x y z
N MET A 1 -43.28 -28.27 -2.39
CA MET A 1 -43.66 -26.94 -1.83
C MET A 1 -42.67 -26.38 -0.80
N ASN A 2 -41.86 -27.19 -0.09
CA ASN A 2 -40.90 -26.66 0.91
C ASN A 2 -39.71 -25.90 0.30
N ASN A 3 -39.26 -26.28 -0.89
CA ASN A 3 -38.10 -25.64 -1.54
C ASN A 3 -38.39 -24.20 -2.02
N ILE A 4 -39.61 -23.91 -2.48
CA ILE A 4 -40.01 -22.57 -2.94
C ILE A 4 -40.16 -21.61 -1.76
N LYS A 5 -40.65 -22.09 -0.60
CA LYS A 5 -40.77 -21.25 0.60
C LYS A 5 -39.40 -20.87 1.18
N GLU A 6 -38.40 -21.76 1.14
CA GLU A 6 -37.03 -21.42 1.54
C GLU A 6 -36.32 -20.52 0.53
N ILE A 7 -36.54 -20.70 -0.78
CA ILE A 7 -36.04 -19.79 -1.81
C ILE A 7 -36.67 -18.39 -1.65
N ILE A 8 -37.97 -18.30 -1.36
CA ILE A 8 -38.65 -17.01 -1.12
C ILE A 8 -38.16 -16.39 0.19
N ARG A 9 -37.95 -17.16 1.26
CA ARG A 9 -37.47 -16.69 2.57
C ARG A 9 -36.01 -16.22 2.54
N SER A 10 -35.15 -16.93 1.80
CA SER A 10 -33.77 -16.49 1.53
C SER A 10 -33.75 -15.28 0.60
N ARG A 11 -34.63 -15.20 -0.42
CA ARG A 11 -34.82 -13.98 -1.23
C ARG A 11 -35.30 -12.79 -0.41
N THR A 12 -36.22 -12.96 0.53
CA THR A 12 -36.73 -11.87 1.38
C THR A 12 -35.75 -11.46 2.47
N ALA A 13 -34.96 -12.38 3.03
CA ALA A 13 -33.85 -12.03 3.93
C ALA A 13 -32.74 -11.29 3.17
N LYS A 14 -32.43 -11.73 1.95
CA LYS A 14 -31.45 -11.07 1.06
C LYS A 14 -31.96 -9.71 0.55
N GLN A 15 -33.26 -9.58 0.26
CA GLN A 15 -33.90 -8.29 -0.06
C GLN A 15 -33.99 -7.35 1.15
N LYS A 16 -34.14 -7.87 2.38
CA LYS A 16 -34.03 -7.05 3.59
C LYS A 16 -32.62 -6.54 3.80
N LYS A 17 -31.59 -7.36 3.52
CA LYS A 17 -30.19 -6.95 3.60
C LYS A 17 -29.86 -5.81 2.63
N PHE A 18 -30.36 -5.88 1.41
CA PHE A 18 -30.13 -4.89 0.36
C PHE A 18 -31.21 -3.80 0.35
N CYS A 19 -31.18 -2.96 1.38
CA CYS A 19 -32.00 -1.74 1.45
C CYS A 19 -31.25 -0.63 2.19
N THR A 20 -31.69 0.62 2.00
CA THR A 20 -31.10 1.81 2.61
C THR A 20 -30.99 1.70 4.13
N ALA A 21 -32.04 1.23 4.82
CA ALA A 21 -32.04 1.09 6.28
C ALA A 21 -30.98 0.10 6.77
N SER A 22 -30.79 -1.02 6.05
CA SER A 22 -29.75 -2.00 6.39
C SER A 22 -28.35 -1.47 6.12
N ALA A 23 -28.17 -0.67 5.06
CA ALA A 23 -26.89 -0.03 4.76
C ALA A 23 -26.43 0.88 5.91
N PHE A 24 -27.30 1.77 6.36
CA PHE A 24 -27.04 2.64 7.51
C PHE A 24 -26.84 1.85 8.80
N TYR A 25 -27.67 0.82 9.03
CA TYR A 25 -27.52 -0.05 10.20
C TYR A 25 -26.12 -0.68 10.24
N PHE A 26 -25.67 -1.31 9.16
CA PHE A 26 -24.35 -1.95 9.15
C PHE A 26 -23.21 -0.93 9.30
N ALA A 27 -23.32 0.24 8.67
CA ALA A 27 -22.33 1.31 8.82
C ALA A 27 -22.23 1.78 10.28
N GLU A 28 -23.37 2.02 10.93
CA GLU A 28 -23.46 2.41 12.33
C GLU A 28 -22.92 1.30 13.25
N GLN A 29 -23.24 0.03 12.98
CA GLN A 29 -22.71 -1.09 13.77
C GLN A 29 -21.18 -1.15 13.67
N VAL A 30 -20.60 -1.01 12.48
CA VAL A 30 -19.13 -1.01 12.31
C VAL A 30 -18.49 0.15 13.08
N HIS A 31 -19.08 1.33 13.01
CA HIS A 31 -18.61 2.48 13.77
C HIS A 31 -18.69 2.24 15.29
N ARG A 32 -19.83 1.73 15.79
CA ARG A 32 -20.00 1.43 17.20
C ARG A 32 -19.02 0.36 17.69
N MET A 33 -18.78 -0.68 16.89
CA MET A 33 -17.81 -1.73 17.23
C MET A 33 -16.38 -1.18 17.41
N GLU A 34 -16.01 -0.16 16.63
CA GLU A 34 -14.72 0.52 16.77
C GLU A 34 -14.65 1.41 18.00
N VAL A 35 -15.68 2.23 18.25
CA VAL A 35 -15.72 3.17 19.37
C VAL A 35 -15.80 2.44 20.73
N GLU A 36 -16.57 1.36 20.81
CA GLU A 36 -16.78 0.58 22.04
C GLU A 36 -15.75 -0.55 22.22
N ASP A 37 -14.73 -0.65 21.34
CA ASP A 37 -13.70 -1.71 21.33
C ASP A 37 -14.30 -3.14 21.39
N LEU A 38 -15.48 -3.32 20.76
CA LEU A 38 -16.23 -4.59 20.78
C LEU A 38 -15.51 -5.72 20.05
N PHE A 39 -14.51 -5.39 19.23
CA PHE A 39 -13.67 -6.38 18.54
C PHE A 39 -12.93 -7.33 19.49
N ARG A 40 -12.79 -6.97 20.77
CA ARG A 40 -12.15 -7.83 21.79
C ARG A 40 -13.11 -8.65 22.61
N THR A 41 -14.34 -8.16 22.79
CA THR A 41 -15.30 -8.67 23.78
C THR A 41 -16.45 -9.44 23.14
N THR A 42 -16.78 -9.13 21.89
CA THR A 42 -17.84 -9.78 21.12
C THR A 42 -17.31 -11.03 20.44
N LYS A 43 -18.20 -11.94 20.01
CA LYS A 43 -17.81 -13.06 19.16
C LYS A 43 -17.24 -12.52 17.86
N THR A 44 -15.96 -12.76 17.61
CA THR A 44 -15.25 -12.33 16.39
C THR A 44 -16.05 -12.61 15.11
N ASN A 45 -16.71 -13.78 15.03
CA ASN A 45 -17.53 -14.15 13.87
C ASN A 45 -18.66 -13.16 13.57
N GLU A 46 -19.34 -12.63 14.59
CA GLU A 46 -20.42 -11.66 14.41
C GLU A 46 -19.86 -10.34 13.85
N CYS A 47 -18.73 -9.87 14.37
CA CYS A 47 -18.04 -8.69 13.84
C CYS A 47 -17.60 -8.89 12.37
N LEU A 48 -17.05 -10.08 12.06
CA LEU A 48 -16.62 -10.43 10.71
C LEU A 48 -17.78 -10.45 9.72
N GLU A 49 -18.95 -10.95 10.12
CA GLU A 49 -20.16 -10.95 9.30
C GLU A 49 -20.67 -9.53 9.04
N ILE A 50 -20.74 -8.68 10.07
CA ILE A 50 -21.20 -7.29 9.93
C ILE A 50 -20.32 -6.50 8.95
N ILE A 51 -19.00 -6.65 9.03
CA ILE A 51 -18.07 -5.96 8.13
C ILE A 51 -18.25 -6.43 6.68
N ARG A 52 -18.43 -7.74 6.45
CA ARG A 52 -18.69 -8.29 5.11
C ARG A 52 -20.04 -7.84 4.56
N ASP A 53 -21.06 -7.83 5.41
CA ASP A 53 -22.40 -7.40 5.07
C ASP A 53 -22.43 -5.93 4.68
N LEU A 54 -21.70 -5.07 5.40
CA LEU A 54 -21.49 -3.68 5.03
C LEU A 54 -20.86 -3.56 3.64
N ALA A 55 -19.80 -4.32 3.35
CA ALA A 55 -19.12 -4.27 2.07
C ALA A 55 -20.04 -4.67 0.91
N GLU A 56 -20.81 -5.76 1.08
CA GLU A 56 -21.80 -6.19 0.10
C GLU A 56 -22.89 -5.14 -0.13
N VAL A 57 -23.39 -4.54 0.95
CA VAL A 57 -24.44 -3.52 0.86
C VAL A 57 -23.91 -2.22 0.26
N LEU A 58 -22.66 -1.82 0.51
CA LEU A 58 -22.03 -0.68 -0.17
C LEU A 58 -21.89 -0.91 -1.68
N VAL A 59 -21.48 -2.11 -2.08
CA VAL A 59 -21.43 -2.48 -3.51
C VAL A 59 -22.81 -2.48 -4.15
N TRP A 60 -23.83 -2.90 -3.41
CA TRP A 60 -25.22 -2.82 -3.87
C TRP A 60 -25.70 -1.36 -3.96
N ALA A 61 -25.43 -0.53 -2.95
CA ALA A 61 -25.83 0.87 -2.89
C ALA A 61 -25.23 1.66 -4.04
N ASP A 62 -23.93 1.45 -4.37
CA ASP A 62 -23.29 2.07 -5.54
C ASP A 62 -24.07 1.87 -6.85
N LYS A 63 -24.76 0.73 -7.00
CA LYS A 63 -25.44 0.34 -8.24
C LYS A 63 -26.92 0.67 -8.25
N ASN A 64 -27.55 0.86 -7.09
CA ASN A 64 -29.00 0.93 -6.97
C ASN A 64 -29.48 2.18 -6.21
N GLU A 65 -28.71 2.68 -5.26
CA GLU A 65 -29.09 3.76 -4.34
C GLU A 65 -27.88 4.68 -4.10
N GLU A 66 -27.60 5.52 -5.09
CA GLU A 66 -26.45 6.42 -5.15
C GLU A 66 -26.32 7.31 -3.91
N ASP A 67 -27.42 7.97 -3.52
CA ASP A 67 -27.46 8.85 -2.34
C ASP A 67 -27.13 8.10 -1.04
N THR A 68 -27.54 6.83 -0.94
CA THR A 68 -27.25 6.01 0.24
C THR A 68 -25.75 5.70 0.32
N PHE A 69 -25.13 5.36 -0.81
CA PHE A 69 -23.69 5.13 -0.85
C PHE A 69 -22.92 6.39 -0.44
N ASP A 70 -23.25 7.52 -1.05
CA ASP A 70 -22.56 8.78 -0.84
C ASP A 70 -22.65 9.23 0.63
N GLN A 71 -23.85 9.17 1.23
CA GLN A 71 -24.06 9.48 2.66
C GLN A 71 -23.27 8.58 3.60
N ILE A 72 -23.15 7.28 3.31
CA ILE A 72 -22.39 6.36 4.18
C ILE A 72 -20.88 6.64 4.08
N VAL A 73 -20.37 6.92 2.88
CA VAL A 73 -18.95 7.22 2.69
C VAL A 73 -18.58 8.57 3.32
N GLU A 74 -19.43 9.58 3.15
CA GLU A 74 -19.31 10.88 3.85
C GLU A 74 -19.44 10.73 5.37
N GLY A 75 -20.22 9.75 5.84
CA GLY A 75 -20.35 9.34 7.24
C GLY A 75 -19.11 8.71 7.87
N LYS A 76 -17.91 8.94 7.33
CA LYS A 76 -16.61 8.52 7.89
C LYS A 76 -16.40 7.01 7.97
N ILE A 77 -17.05 6.22 7.10
CA ILE A 77 -16.84 4.76 7.12
C ILE A 77 -15.41 4.38 6.74
N MET A 78 -14.79 5.13 5.81
CA MET A 78 -13.41 4.90 5.39
C MET A 78 -12.40 5.24 6.49
N GLU A 79 -12.68 6.27 7.29
CA GLU A 79 -11.92 6.62 8.49
C GLU A 79 -12.01 5.51 9.55
N THR A 80 -13.21 4.95 9.73
CA THR A 80 -13.44 3.82 10.65
C THR A 80 -12.65 2.59 10.20
N PHE A 81 -12.73 2.22 8.92
CA PHE A 81 -11.91 1.14 8.39
C PHE A 81 -10.40 1.39 8.55
N GLU A 82 -9.95 2.62 8.35
CA GLU A 82 -8.55 2.97 8.50
C GLU A 82 -8.08 2.75 9.95
N ARG A 83 -8.85 3.24 10.92
CA ARG A 83 -8.55 3.08 12.35
C ARG A 83 -8.51 1.61 12.75
N ILE A 84 -9.43 0.79 12.23
CA ILE A 84 -9.44 -0.67 12.49
C ILE A 84 -8.16 -1.33 11.97
N VAL A 85 -7.73 -1.00 10.76
CA VAL A 85 -6.55 -1.62 10.13
C VAL A 85 -5.23 -1.14 10.76
N THR A 86 -5.13 0.15 11.06
CA THR A 86 -3.88 0.76 11.58
C THR A 86 -3.68 0.53 13.07
N ASN A 87 -4.75 0.26 13.82
CA ASN A 87 -4.66 0.05 15.26
C ASN A 87 -4.00 -1.31 15.58
N GLY A 88 -2.81 -1.27 16.19
CA GLY A 88 -2.04 -2.46 16.59
C GLY A 88 -2.76 -3.39 17.57
N LEU A 89 -3.78 -2.89 18.26
CA LEU A 89 -4.52 -3.61 19.30
C LEU A 89 -5.68 -4.48 18.77
N ILE A 90 -6.13 -4.22 17.54
CA ILE A 90 -7.25 -4.94 16.93
C ILE A 90 -6.80 -6.33 16.47
N PRO A 91 -7.63 -7.38 16.66
CA PRO A 91 -7.32 -8.73 16.18
C PRO A 91 -7.04 -8.79 14.68
N GLN A 92 -6.09 -9.63 14.30
CA GLN A 92 -5.64 -9.81 12.92
C GLN A 92 -6.75 -10.20 11.96
N GLU A 93 -7.63 -11.10 12.40
CA GLU A 93 -8.78 -11.60 11.63
C GLU A 93 -9.72 -10.45 11.20
N ILE A 94 -9.91 -9.46 12.08
CA ILE A 94 -10.71 -8.27 11.81
C ILE A 94 -10.00 -7.37 10.78
N LYS A 95 -8.69 -7.16 10.92
CA LYS A 95 -7.89 -6.39 9.95
C LYS A 95 -7.92 -7.03 8.56
N ILE A 96 -7.73 -8.35 8.49
CA ILE A 96 -7.82 -9.15 7.26
C ILE A 96 -9.21 -8.97 6.63
N ASN A 97 -10.27 -9.00 7.43
CA ASN A 97 -11.63 -8.81 6.94
C ASN A 97 -11.85 -7.40 6.39
N VAL A 98 -11.43 -6.36 7.09
CA VAL A 98 -11.55 -4.97 6.58
C VAL A 98 -10.77 -4.80 5.28
N LEU A 99 -9.52 -5.27 5.19
CA LEU A 99 -8.76 -5.23 3.94
C LEU A 99 -9.47 -6.01 2.81
N SER A 100 -10.06 -7.16 3.13
CA SER A 100 -10.85 -7.95 2.17
C SER A 100 -12.08 -7.18 1.69
N SER A 101 -12.78 -6.53 2.62
CA SER A 101 -14.02 -5.80 2.39
C SER A 101 -13.79 -4.56 1.52
N ILE A 102 -12.73 -3.79 1.81
CA ILE A 102 -12.33 -2.66 0.96
C ILE A 102 -11.91 -3.14 -0.42
N THR A 103 -11.16 -4.25 -0.49
CA THR A 103 -10.78 -4.86 -1.78
C THR A 103 -12.03 -5.24 -2.58
N LEU A 104 -13.02 -5.87 -1.96
CA LEU A 104 -14.29 -6.24 -2.59
C LEU A 104 -15.03 -5.00 -3.11
N ILE A 105 -15.14 -3.95 -2.30
CA ILE A 105 -15.77 -2.68 -2.69
C ILE A 105 -15.04 -2.13 -3.92
N LEU A 106 -13.73 -1.90 -3.82
CA LEU A 106 -12.92 -1.34 -4.89
C LEU A 106 -12.99 -2.14 -6.19
N GLN A 107 -13.09 -3.47 -6.14
CA GLN A 107 -13.22 -4.31 -7.32
C GLN A 107 -14.61 -4.24 -7.98
N ASN A 108 -15.65 -3.89 -7.23
CA ASN A 108 -17.04 -3.96 -7.69
C ASN A 108 -17.75 -2.62 -7.85
N LEU A 109 -17.13 -1.52 -7.40
CA LEU A 109 -17.61 -0.17 -7.71
C LEU A 109 -17.62 0.06 -9.22
N SER A 110 -18.73 0.63 -9.69
CA SER A 110 -19.04 0.88 -11.08
C SER A 110 -18.99 2.36 -11.43
N ARG A 111 -19.41 3.23 -10.49
CA ARG A 111 -19.41 4.67 -10.69
C ARG A 111 -18.01 5.25 -10.46
N VAL A 112 -17.59 6.11 -11.38
CA VAL A 112 -16.32 6.85 -11.25
C VAL A 112 -16.38 7.76 -10.01
N SER A 113 -17.49 8.46 -9.78
CA SER A 113 -17.72 9.30 -8.59
C SER A 113 -17.50 8.54 -7.28
N SER A 114 -18.04 7.32 -7.15
CA SER A 114 -17.85 6.48 -5.95
C SER A 114 -16.40 6.14 -5.67
N ILE A 115 -15.62 5.86 -6.73
CA ILE A 115 -14.18 5.59 -6.59
C ILE A 115 -13.47 6.84 -6.08
N TYR A 116 -13.78 8.00 -6.66
CA TYR A 116 -13.22 9.27 -6.22
C TYR A 116 -13.57 9.55 -4.76
N LEU A 117 -14.84 9.43 -4.37
CA LEU A 117 -15.32 9.67 -3.01
C LEU A 117 -14.63 8.77 -1.98
N LEU A 118 -14.44 7.50 -2.32
CA LEU A 118 -13.81 6.52 -1.43
C LEU A 118 -12.30 6.74 -1.27
N CYS A 119 -11.62 7.24 -2.32
CA CYS A 119 -10.16 7.37 -2.35
C CYS A 119 -9.65 8.79 -2.02
N SER A 120 -10.46 9.84 -2.20
CA SER A 120 -10.01 11.25 -2.13
C SER A 120 -9.45 11.67 -0.77
N ASN A 121 -9.96 11.09 0.31
CA ASN A 121 -9.58 11.45 1.68
C ASN A 121 -8.35 10.69 2.19
N ASN A 122 -7.61 10.04 1.29
CA ASN A 122 -6.31 9.43 1.54
C ASN A 122 -6.30 8.27 2.56
N HIS A 123 -7.47 7.82 3.03
CA HIS A 123 -7.61 6.67 3.93
C HIS A 123 -6.93 5.42 3.35
N ILE A 124 -7.10 5.16 2.05
CA ILE A 124 -6.46 4.01 1.40
C ILE A 124 -4.94 4.12 1.43
N ASN A 125 -4.36 5.30 1.18
CA ASN A 125 -2.91 5.45 1.22
C ASN A 125 -2.35 5.26 2.64
N ARG A 126 -3.10 5.65 3.68
CA ARG A 126 -2.74 5.36 5.08
C ARG A 126 -2.85 3.86 5.39
N MET A 127 -3.86 3.17 4.88
CA MET A 127 -3.98 1.70 4.97
C MET A 127 -2.86 0.97 4.20
N ILE A 128 -2.42 1.48 3.05
CA ILE A 128 -1.25 0.93 2.35
C ILE A 128 0.00 1.09 3.22
N ALA A 129 0.15 2.23 3.89
CA ALA A 129 1.33 2.55 4.67
C ALA A 129 1.48 1.73 5.96
N ILE A 130 0.49 0.91 6.35
CA ILE A 130 0.50 0.17 7.62
C ILE A 130 1.78 -0.64 7.80
N GLU A 131 2.24 -0.74 9.04
CA GLU A 131 3.30 -1.67 9.43
C GLU A 131 2.63 -2.86 10.11
N PHE A 132 2.97 -4.06 9.66
CA PHE A 132 2.48 -5.31 10.23
C PHE A 132 3.60 -6.34 10.22
N ASP A 133 3.41 -7.41 10.99
CA ASP A 133 4.36 -8.52 11.02
C ASP A 133 4.33 -9.28 9.69
N GLU A 134 5.41 -9.17 8.92
CA GLU A 134 5.55 -9.85 7.62
C GLU A 134 5.65 -11.38 7.77
N GLN A 135 5.78 -11.90 8.99
CA GLN A 135 5.74 -13.35 9.27
C GLN A 135 4.31 -13.92 9.32
N ASP A 136 3.28 -13.08 9.35
CA ASP A 136 1.90 -13.56 9.26
C ASP A 136 1.48 -13.72 7.80
N ASP A 137 1.58 -14.97 7.32
CA ASP A 137 1.27 -15.35 5.94
C ASP A 137 -0.17 -14.99 5.52
N GLU A 138 -1.14 -15.06 6.44
CA GLU A 138 -2.55 -14.81 6.11
C GLU A 138 -2.80 -13.32 5.84
N LEU A 139 -2.31 -12.45 6.74
CA LEU A 139 -2.40 -11.00 6.57
C LEU A 139 -1.55 -10.53 5.40
N LEU A 140 -0.34 -11.07 5.23
CA LEU A 140 0.52 -10.73 4.10
C LEU A 140 -0.15 -11.08 2.77
N SER A 141 -0.71 -12.29 2.65
CA SER A 141 -1.45 -12.73 1.46
C SER A 141 -2.65 -11.83 1.16
N ARG A 142 -3.41 -11.46 2.20
CA ARG A 142 -4.53 -10.52 2.05
C ARG A 142 -4.07 -9.14 1.63
N TYR A 143 -3.02 -8.62 2.24
CA TYR A 143 -2.45 -7.32 1.97
C TYR A 143 -1.93 -7.24 0.52
N ILE A 144 -1.22 -8.25 0.04
CA ILE A 144 -0.76 -8.32 -1.36
C ILE A 144 -1.94 -8.33 -2.33
N SER A 145 -3.01 -9.07 -2.01
CA SER A 145 -4.23 -9.09 -2.82
C SER A 145 -4.91 -7.73 -2.88
N PHE A 146 -4.90 -6.99 -1.76
CA PHE A 146 -5.37 -5.61 -1.69
C PHE A 146 -4.51 -4.68 -2.57
N LEU A 147 -3.18 -4.69 -2.42
CA LEU A 147 -2.28 -3.88 -3.25
C LEU A 147 -2.42 -4.20 -4.75
N LYS A 148 -2.53 -5.48 -5.09
CA LYS A 148 -2.76 -5.92 -6.48
C LYS A 148 -4.05 -5.34 -7.03
N SER A 149 -5.13 -5.42 -6.27
CA SER A 149 -6.43 -4.87 -6.68
C SER A 149 -6.40 -3.37 -6.89
N LEU A 150 -5.69 -2.63 -6.03
CA LEU A 150 -5.46 -1.20 -6.20
C LEU A 150 -4.68 -0.90 -7.48
N SER A 151 -3.58 -1.62 -7.72
CA SER A 151 -2.76 -1.41 -8.92
C SER A 151 -3.52 -1.63 -10.22
N MET A 152 -4.47 -2.56 -10.24
CA MET A 152 -5.33 -2.82 -11.41
C MET A 152 -6.36 -1.71 -11.67
N ARG A 153 -6.64 -0.87 -10.67
CA ARG A 153 -7.55 0.29 -10.78
C ARG A 153 -6.82 1.58 -11.12
N LEU A 154 -5.49 1.59 -11.08
CA LEU A 154 -4.71 2.76 -11.44
C LEU A 154 -4.74 3.00 -12.94
N ASN A 155 -5.01 4.25 -13.30
CA ASN A 155 -4.89 4.78 -14.64
C ASN A 155 -4.49 6.25 -14.56
N LYS A 156 -4.35 6.91 -15.71
CA LYS A 156 -3.96 8.33 -15.80
C LYS A 156 -4.85 9.25 -14.96
N ASP A 157 -6.14 8.96 -14.86
CA ASP A 157 -7.11 9.82 -14.17
C ASP A 157 -7.15 9.56 -12.65
N SER A 158 -6.94 8.30 -12.24
CA SER A 158 -7.04 7.88 -10.84
C SER A 158 -5.72 7.90 -10.08
N VAL A 159 -4.57 7.86 -10.75
CA VAL A 159 -3.26 7.71 -10.09
C VAL A 159 -2.93 8.83 -9.12
N GLN A 160 -3.42 10.05 -9.39
CA GLN A 160 -3.30 11.20 -8.50
C GLN A 160 -3.96 11.00 -7.12
N LEU A 161 -4.90 10.06 -6.98
CA LEU A 161 -5.52 9.73 -5.69
C LEU A 161 -4.58 8.90 -4.80
N PHE A 162 -3.59 8.23 -5.41
CA PHE A 162 -2.64 7.33 -4.74
C PHE A 162 -1.21 7.89 -4.71
N PHE A 163 -0.98 8.97 -5.45
CA PHE A 163 0.31 9.64 -5.57
C PHE A 163 0.27 11.02 -4.93
N ASP A 164 1.04 11.18 -3.86
CA ASP A 164 1.17 12.46 -3.15
C ASP A 164 2.26 13.30 -3.82
N ARG A 165 1.83 14.36 -4.53
CA ARG A 165 2.74 15.27 -5.25
C ARG A 165 3.54 16.20 -4.34
N GLU A 166 3.04 16.48 -3.13
CA GLU A 166 3.70 17.40 -2.19
C GLU A 166 4.95 16.74 -1.61
N TYR A 167 4.83 15.47 -1.23
CA TYR A 167 5.93 14.69 -0.64
C TYR A 167 6.66 13.81 -1.65
N ASP A 168 6.27 13.88 -2.93
CA ASP A 168 6.73 12.97 -3.99
C ASP A 168 6.64 11.51 -3.50
N ALA A 169 5.51 11.15 -2.90
CA ALA A 169 5.34 9.89 -2.21
C ALA A 169 4.30 9.02 -2.91
N PHE A 170 4.71 7.79 -3.25
CA PHE A 170 3.81 6.78 -3.79
C PHE A 170 3.76 5.57 -2.85
N PRO A 171 2.86 5.54 -1.85
CA PRO A 171 2.81 4.46 -0.86
C PRO A 171 2.67 3.07 -1.46
N LEU A 172 1.81 2.92 -2.48
CA LEU A 172 1.62 1.66 -3.19
C LEU A 172 2.93 1.15 -3.78
N PHE A 173 3.63 1.98 -4.54
CA PHE A 173 4.90 1.60 -5.17
C PHE A 173 5.98 1.33 -4.11
N SER A 174 6.12 2.23 -3.13
CA SER A 174 7.15 2.15 -2.10
C SER A 174 7.05 0.87 -1.26
N LYS A 175 5.83 0.46 -0.87
CA LYS A 175 5.59 -0.80 -0.18
C LYS A 175 5.83 -2.00 -1.09
N THR A 176 5.40 -1.92 -2.35
CA THR A 176 5.62 -3.01 -3.31
C THR A 176 7.10 -3.28 -3.56
N VAL A 177 7.94 -2.24 -3.64
CA VAL A 177 9.38 -2.40 -3.81
C VAL A 177 10.02 -3.16 -2.64
N LYS A 178 9.55 -2.96 -1.41
CA LYS A 178 10.00 -3.76 -0.25
C LYS A 178 9.70 -5.25 -0.43
N LEU A 179 8.49 -5.55 -0.89
CA LEU A 179 8.02 -6.93 -1.11
C LEU A 179 8.81 -7.68 -2.20
N LEU A 180 9.54 -6.98 -3.07
CA LEU A 180 10.44 -7.63 -4.04
C LEU A 180 11.60 -8.38 -3.37
N ALA A 181 11.97 -8.00 -2.15
CA ALA A 181 13.00 -8.64 -1.36
C ALA A 181 12.47 -9.75 -0.43
N SER A 182 11.17 -10.05 -0.46
CA SER A 182 10.57 -11.13 0.34
C SER A 182 11.18 -12.50 -0.02
N ASP A 183 11.30 -13.39 0.95
CA ASP A 183 11.78 -14.77 0.76
C ASP A 183 10.77 -15.65 0.00
N ASP A 184 9.48 -15.31 0.02
CA ASP A 184 8.43 -16.03 -0.71
C ASP A 184 8.40 -15.65 -2.20
N ALA A 185 8.55 -16.65 -3.07
CA ALA A 185 8.50 -16.50 -4.52
C ALA A 185 7.15 -15.99 -5.04
N LEU A 186 6.04 -16.36 -4.41
CA LEU A 186 4.70 -15.89 -4.78
C LEU A 186 4.53 -14.41 -4.46
N VAL A 187 5.00 -13.98 -3.28
CA VAL A 187 5.02 -12.57 -2.87
C VAL A 187 5.82 -11.74 -3.87
N ARG A 188 7.05 -12.18 -4.20
CA ARG A 188 7.87 -11.50 -5.22
C ARG A 188 7.19 -11.43 -6.58
N THR A 189 6.50 -12.49 -6.99
CA THR A 189 5.79 -12.53 -8.28
C THR A 189 4.62 -11.55 -8.32
N ALA A 190 3.82 -11.49 -7.25
CA ALA A 190 2.75 -10.51 -7.13
C ALA A 190 3.29 -9.06 -7.07
N ALA A 191 4.37 -8.83 -6.33
CA ALA A 191 5.02 -7.53 -6.25
C ALA A 191 5.55 -7.07 -7.62
N ARG A 192 6.17 -7.96 -8.40
CA ARG A 192 6.59 -7.66 -9.80
C ARG A 192 5.40 -7.26 -10.67
N GLN A 193 4.27 -7.96 -10.56
CA GLN A 193 3.07 -7.61 -11.31
C GLN A 193 2.56 -6.21 -10.94
N ILE A 194 2.55 -5.86 -9.65
CA ILE A 194 2.15 -4.54 -9.19
C ILE A 194 3.10 -3.46 -9.72
N VAL A 195 4.41 -3.69 -9.67
CA VAL A 195 5.40 -2.76 -10.24
C VAL A 195 5.18 -2.56 -11.74
N LEU A 196 4.92 -3.63 -12.48
CA LEU A 196 4.63 -3.55 -13.92
C LEU A 196 3.35 -2.76 -14.19
N ASN A 197 2.29 -2.99 -13.41
CA ASN A 197 1.04 -2.24 -13.53
C ASN A 197 1.28 -0.74 -13.33
N VAL A 198 2.08 -0.36 -12.33
CA VAL A 198 2.45 1.04 -12.08
C VAL A 198 3.31 1.62 -13.19
N ALA A 199 4.28 0.85 -13.70
CA ALA A 199 5.18 1.30 -14.77
C ALA A 199 4.47 1.53 -16.11
N GLN A 200 3.30 0.91 -16.32
CA GLN A 200 2.49 1.10 -17.53
C GLN A 200 1.61 2.35 -17.50
N ILE A 201 1.56 3.08 -16.38
CA ILE A 201 0.71 4.26 -16.23
C ILE A 201 1.28 5.42 -17.07
N ASP A 202 0.46 5.97 -17.95
CA ASP A 202 0.80 7.13 -18.77
C ASP A 202 0.56 8.45 -18.03
N ASP A 203 1.37 8.71 -16.99
CA ASP A 203 1.37 9.98 -16.23
C ASP A 203 2.80 10.51 -16.03
N ASP A 204 3.02 11.79 -16.33
CA ASP A 204 4.34 12.40 -16.30
C ASP A 204 4.93 12.53 -14.90
N ALA A 205 4.09 12.69 -13.87
CA ALA A 205 4.57 12.77 -12.49
C ALA A 205 5.04 11.39 -12.02
N VAL A 206 4.27 10.34 -12.31
CA VAL A 206 4.64 8.96 -12.02
C VAL A 206 5.90 8.54 -12.76
N LYS A 207 6.02 8.83 -14.06
CA LYS A 207 7.24 8.53 -14.84
C LYS A 207 8.47 9.19 -14.24
N ARG A 208 8.40 10.50 -13.95
CA ARG A 208 9.50 11.22 -13.29
C ARG A 208 9.85 10.63 -11.93
N TYR A 209 8.85 10.25 -11.15
CA TYR A 209 9.05 9.59 -9.86
C TYR A 209 9.78 8.25 -10.03
N LEU A 210 9.39 7.44 -11.02
CA LEU A 210 10.01 6.14 -11.32
C LEU A 210 11.45 6.31 -11.82
N ASP A 211 11.71 7.24 -12.73
CA ASP A 211 13.05 7.52 -13.26
C ASP A 211 14.00 7.96 -12.15
N THR A 212 13.54 8.87 -11.28
CA THR A 212 14.32 9.34 -10.13
C THR A 212 14.62 8.18 -9.19
N THR A 213 13.61 7.36 -8.88
CA THR A 213 13.77 6.20 -7.99
C THR A 213 14.71 5.16 -8.58
N PHE A 214 14.64 4.91 -9.89
CA PHE A 214 15.52 3.97 -10.58
C PHE A 214 16.96 4.44 -10.56
N MET A 215 17.21 5.72 -10.85
CA MET A 215 18.54 6.32 -10.78
C MET A 215 19.15 6.24 -9.38
N GLU A 216 18.36 6.53 -8.34
CA GLU A 216 18.77 6.40 -6.94
C GLU A 216 19.18 4.96 -6.60
N ILE A 217 18.39 3.96 -7.04
CA ILE A 217 18.72 2.55 -6.82
C ILE A 217 20.00 2.16 -7.56
N CYS A 218 20.17 2.59 -8.81
CA CYS A 218 21.38 2.35 -9.59
C CYS A 218 22.62 2.96 -8.91
N GLU A 219 22.53 4.17 -8.39
CA GLU A 219 23.63 4.83 -7.67
C GLU A 219 24.05 4.04 -6.44
N ILE A 220 23.08 3.54 -5.65
CA ILE A 220 23.35 2.69 -4.49
C ILE A 220 24.06 1.40 -4.92
N VAL A 221 23.51 0.68 -5.91
CA VAL A 221 24.08 -0.59 -6.38
C VAL A 221 25.47 -0.40 -6.97
N LEU A 222 25.69 0.66 -7.75
CA LEU A 222 27.00 0.99 -8.31
C LEU A 222 28.01 1.30 -7.21
N THR A 223 27.64 2.06 -6.19
CA THR A 223 28.52 2.38 -5.05
C THR A 223 28.90 1.11 -4.30
N SER A 224 27.93 0.24 -3.98
CA SER A 224 28.19 -1.04 -3.32
C SER A 224 29.04 -1.99 -4.18
N ALA A 225 28.83 -2.02 -5.50
CA ALA A 225 29.65 -2.82 -6.41
C ALA A 225 31.10 -2.32 -6.45
N VAL A 226 31.31 -0.99 -6.50
CA VAL A 226 32.64 -0.37 -6.46
C VAL A 226 33.36 -0.69 -5.14
N GLU A 227 32.67 -0.64 -4.01
CA GLU A 227 33.22 -1.01 -2.71
C GLU A 227 33.65 -2.49 -2.67
N LEU A 228 32.79 -3.40 -3.13
CA LEU A 228 33.10 -4.83 -3.21
C LEU A 228 34.30 -5.11 -4.13
N ILE A 229 34.36 -4.46 -5.30
CA ILE A 229 35.48 -4.57 -6.23
C ILE A 229 36.78 -4.04 -5.60
N THR A 230 36.71 -2.93 -4.87
CA THR A 230 37.87 -2.33 -4.20
C THR A 230 38.39 -3.23 -3.08
N GLN A 231 37.48 -3.84 -2.30
CA GLN A 231 37.83 -4.83 -1.28
C GLN A 231 38.48 -6.07 -1.92
N LEU A 232 37.88 -6.65 -2.96
CA LEU A 232 38.47 -7.78 -3.70
C LEU A 232 39.85 -7.44 -4.28
N GLY A 233 40.04 -6.23 -4.81
CA GLY A 233 41.32 -5.73 -5.30
C GLY A 233 42.39 -5.57 -4.21
N ALA A 234 41.98 -5.29 -2.97
CA ALA A 234 42.87 -5.24 -1.82
C ALA A 234 43.27 -6.64 -1.30
N THR A 235 42.38 -7.63 -1.44
CA THR A 235 42.60 -9.00 -0.94
C THR A 235 43.39 -9.88 -1.91
N VAL A 236 43.43 -9.56 -3.21
CA VAL A 236 44.14 -10.36 -4.23
C VAL A 236 45.52 -9.76 -4.55
N PRO A 237 46.64 -10.38 -4.10
CA PRO A 237 48.00 -9.83 -4.29
C PRO A 237 48.44 -9.76 -5.76
N PHE A 238 47.80 -10.53 -6.64
CA PHE A 238 48.19 -10.70 -8.04
C PHE A 238 47.97 -9.44 -8.90
N LEU A 239 47.11 -8.52 -8.48
CA LEU A 239 46.93 -7.22 -9.17
C LEU A 239 48.00 -6.18 -8.78
N ARG A 240 48.81 -6.45 -7.75
CA ARG A 240 49.89 -5.55 -7.31
C ARG A 240 51.15 -5.66 -8.18
N GLN A 241 51.36 -6.81 -8.82
CA GLN A 241 52.65 -7.15 -9.44
C GLN A 241 52.84 -6.64 -10.88
N LYS A 242 51.78 -6.14 -11.54
CA LYS A 242 51.87 -5.70 -12.96
C LYS A 242 52.09 -4.20 -13.16
N ARG A 243 52.33 -3.42 -12.09
CA ARG A 243 52.62 -1.97 -12.18
C ARG A 243 54.09 -1.57 -11.92
N SER A 244 54.97 -2.50 -11.57
CA SER A 244 56.38 -2.20 -11.26
C SER A 244 57.37 -2.66 -12.36
N GLY A 245 56.98 -2.56 -13.63
CA GLY A 245 57.83 -3.05 -14.73
C GLY A 245 57.47 -2.54 -16.12
N CYS A 246 57.39 -1.22 -16.31
CA CYS A 246 57.66 -0.58 -17.61
C CYS A 246 57.79 0.94 -17.46
N GLY A 247 59.02 1.43 -17.65
CA GLY A 247 59.33 2.63 -18.44
C GLY A 247 58.72 3.98 -18.05
N ALA A 248 59.53 4.75 -17.33
CA ALA A 248 59.67 6.20 -17.36
C ALA A 248 58.76 7.05 -18.29
N GLY A 249 58.14 8.07 -17.67
CA GLY A 249 57.91 9.38 -18.28
C GLY A 249 56.47 9.70 -18.68
N GLN A 250 55.73 10.40 -17.81
CA GLN A 250 54.98 11.64 -18.16
C GLN A 250 54.16 12.17 -16.98
N GLN A 251 54.55 13.37 -16.56
CA GLN A 251 53.79 14.49 -16.01
C GLN A 251 52.49 14.24 -15.22
N HIS A 252 52.58 14.60 -13.94
CA HIS A 252 51.48 14.93 -13.04
C HIS A 252 50.44 15.84 -13.70
N ARG A 253 49.19 15.35 -13.77
CA ARG A 253 48.00 16.21 -13.70
C ARG A 253 47.20 15.76 -12.49
N ALA A 254 47.25 16.56 -11.44
CA ALA A 254 46.50 16.36 -10.21
C ALA A 254 45.00 16.49 -10.51
N TYR A 255 44.22 15.48 -10.13
CA TYR A 255 42.79 15.63 -9.94
C TYR A 255 42.55 16.24 -8.54
N PRO A 256 41.63 17.19 -8.37
CA PRO A 256 41.35 17.75 -7.05
C PRO A 256 40.65 16.70 -6.20
N SER A 257 41.27 16.38 -5.08
CA SER A 257 40.67 15.67 -3.96
C SER A 257 39.49 16.48 -3.42
N ALA A 258 38.27 15.98 -3.62
CA ALA A 258 37.07 16.49 -2.97
C ALA A 258 37.08 16.02 -1.50
N SER A 259 37.74 16.80 -0.65
CA SER A 259 37.45 16.86 0.78
C SER A 259 36.13 17.60 0.95
N GLY A 260 35.05 16.84 1.18
CA GLY A 260 33.71 17.37 1.42
C GLY A 260 32.87 16.34 2.14
N ASP A 261 32.88 16.41 3.47
CA ASP A 261 31.79 16.03 4.38
C ASP A 261 31.33 14.55 4.36
N GLN A 262 32.18 13.66 4.87
CA GLN A 262 31.78 12.32 5.34
C GLN A 262 31.00 12.43 6.66
N THR A 263 29.83 13.05 6.64
CA THR A 263 28.95 13.08 7.82
C THR A 263 27.47 13.17 7.45
N ARG A 264 26.92 12.08 6.89
CA ARG A 264 25.57 11.54 7.14
C ARG A 264 25.09 10.69 5.96
N ARG A 265 25.03 9.38 6.17
CA ARG A 265 24.00 8.42 5.69
C ARG A 265 24.51 7.02 6.05
N ARG A 266 24.29 6.63 7.31
CA ARG A 266 24.63 5.29 7.81
C ARG A 266 23.50 4.28 7.61
N ASP A 267 22.36 4.71 7.11
CA ASP A 267 21.25 3.83 6.78
C ASP A 267 21.23 3.64 5.27
N GLY A 268 21.68 2.48 4.78
CA GLY A 268 21.58 2.07 3.38
C GLY A 268 20.14 1.81 2.91
N ARG A 269 19.17 2.58 3.42
CA ARG A 269 17.77 2.48 3.03
C ARG A 269 17.59 3.25 1.71
N PRO A 270 17.00 2.64 0.67
CA PRO A 270 16.74 3.36 -0.57
C PRO A 270 15.82 4.57 -0.33
N ALA A 271 16.09 5.69 -0.98
CA ALA A 271 15.43 6.98 -0.74
C ALA A 271 13.91 6.97 -0.99
N VAL A 272 13.41 6.01 -1.78
CA VAL A 272 11.97 5.68 -1.89
C VAL A 272 11.32 5.38 -0.53
N LEU A 273 12.06 4.74 0.38
CA LEU A 273 11.58 4.43 1.72
C LEU A 273 11.65 5.64 2.64
N GLU A 274 12.63 6.53 2.45
CA GLU A 274 12.66 7.80 3.18
C GLU A 274 11.48 8.69 2.79
N ARG A 275 11.12 8.75 1.51
CA ARG A 275 9.94 9.48 1.03
C ARG A 275 8.66 8.96 1.68
N LEU A 276 8.49 7.64 1.76
CA LEU A 276 7.37 7.02 2.48
C LEU A 276 7.37 7.35 3.97
N VAL A 277 8.53 7.34 4.64
CA VAL A 277 8.64 7.70 6.06
C VAL A 277 8.32 9.18 6.31
N ARG A 278 8.77 10.08 5.43
CA ARG A 278 8.42 11.51 5.53
C ARG A 278 6.93 11.73 5.32
N TYR A 279 6.34 11.01 4.38
CA TYR A 279 4.90 11.00 4.13
C TYR A 279 4.11 10.56 5.37
N THR A 280 4.46 9.43 6.01
CA THR A 280 3.76 8.97 7.21
C THR A 280 3.97 9.90 8.41
N THR A 281 5.18 10.42 8.59
CA THR A 281 5.53 11.27 9.75
C THR A 281 4.87 12.66 9.67
N SER A 282 4.81 13.26 8.48
CA SER A 282 4.29 14.62 8.31
C SER A 282 2.76 14.62 8.40
N ARG A 283 2.10 13.65 7.79
CA ARG A 283 0.63 13.58 7.79
C ARG A 283 0.03 13.23 9.16
N ASN A 284 0.72 12.39 9.94
CA ASN A 284 0.34 12.14 11.34
C ASN A 284 0.43 13.39 12.23
N ARG A 285 1.25 14.39 11.88
CA ARG A 285 1.35 15.65 12.63
C ARG A 285 0.29 16.67 12.21
N SER A 286 -0.10 16.70 10.93
CA SER A 286 -1.13 17.61 10.41
C SER A 286 -2.54 17.30 10.94
N GLU A 287 -2.79 16.07 11.38
CA GLU A 287 -4.11 15.61 11.87
C GLU A 287 -4.22 15.61 13.42
N MET A 288 -3.14 15.96 14.14
CA MET A 288 -3.15 16.17 15.60
C MET A 288 -3.34 17.65 16.02
N CYS A 289 -3.56 18.56 15.07
CA CYS A 289 -3.81 19.98 15.32
C CYS A 289 -5.25 20.37 14.92
#